data_AF-A0A848ND62-F1
#
_entry.id   AF-A0A848ND62-F1
#
_cell.length_a   1.000
_cell.length_b   1.000
_cell.length_c   1.000
_cell.angle_alpha   90.00
_cell.angle_beta   90.00
_cell.angle_gamma   90.00
#
_symmetry.space_group_name_H-M   'P 1'
#
loop_
_entity.id
_entity.type
_entity.pdbx_description
1 polymer ?
#
loop_
_entity_poly.entity_id
_entity_poly.type
_entity_poly.pdbx_seq_one_letter_code
_entity_poly.pdbx_strand_id
1 'polypeptide(L)'
;MSQLLETRRDVSRLNLSKQMDVADGTLGRIKYGSGNPNVETLAQIARFFKFEPWQLLVPGFKVNEPPALRAEGGGNGELAGEEAELVAIFRRLKEPERTYLLANARGYAASVGVTPPIAPVKSPGAKVA
;
A
#
# COMPACT_ATOMS: atom_id res chain seq x y z
N MET A 1 10.07 -16.02 6.80
CA MET A 1 9.08 -16.84 7.54
C MET A 1 9.63 -17.48 8.81
N SER A 2 10.91 -17.87 8.86
CA SER A 2 11.52 -18.46 10.08
C SER A 2 11.43 -17.55 11.32
N GLN A 3 11.57 -16.23 11.16
CA GLN A 3 11.39 -15.26 12.25
C GLN A 3 9.99 -15.29 12.88
N LEU A 4 8.94 -15.60 12.11
CA LEU A 4 7.55 -15.63 12.59
C LEU A 4 7.35 -16.72 13.66
N LEU A 5 7.91 -17.90 13.40
CA LEU A 5 7.88 -19.04 14.31
C LEU A 5 8.83 -18.88 15.51
N GLU A 6 9.81 -17.97 15.41
CA GLU A 6 10.72 -17.64 16.50
C GLU A 6 10.15 -16.61 17.48
N THR A 7 9.09 -15.90 17.12
CA THR A 7 8.40 -14.92 17.99
C THR A 7 7.75 -15.59 19.21
N ARG A 8 7.45 -16.89 19.14
CA ARG A 8 6.77 -17.69 20.18
C ARG A 8 7.64 -18.87 20.63
N ARG A 9 8.83 -18.58 21.16
CA ARG A 9 9.75 -19.61 21.71
C ARG A 9 9.18 -20.36 22.92
N ASP A 10 8.12 -19.80 23.52
CA ASP A 10 7.36 -20.32 24.65
C ASP A 10 6.45 -21.49 24.28
N VAL A 11 6.12 -21.69 22.99
CA VAL A 11 5.21 -22.74 22.54
C VAL A 11 5.95 -23.72 21.62
N SER A 12 5.84 -25.02 21.91
CA SER A 12 6.44 -26.07 21.07
C SER A 12 5.83 -26.06 19.67
N ARG A 13 6.62 -26.41 18.64
CA ARG A 13 6.18 -26.46 17.23
C ARG A 13 4.91 -27.32 17.04
N LEU A 14 4.82 -28.43 17.76
CA LEU A 14 3.67 -29.33 17.76
C LEU A 14 2.41 -28.69 18.36
N ASN A 15 2.55 -27.87 19.40
CA ASN A 15 1.42 -27.13 19.94
C ASN A 15 1.01 -25.99 19.00
N LEU A 16 1.98 -25.33 18.36
CA LEU A 16 1.72 -24.32 17.33
C LEU A 16 0.95 -24.93 16.15
N SER A 17 1.35 -26.12 15.71
CA SER A 17 0.71 -26.85 14.60
C SER A 17 -0.76 -27.11 14.87
N LYS A 18 -1.10 -27.53 16.10
CA LYS A 18 -2.48 -27.73 16.55
C LYS A 18 -3.27 -26.44 16.65
N GLN A 19 -2.65 -25.36 17.13
CA GLN A 19 -3.32 -24.06 17.28
C GLN A 19 -3.59 -23.38 15.93
N MET A 20 -2.75 -23.64 14.93
CA MET A 20 -2.84 -23.05 13.59
C MET A 20 -3.63 -23.90 12.60
N ASP A 21 -3.99 -25.13 12.99
CA ASP A 21 -4.57 -26.15 12.10
C ASP A 21 -3.68 -26.44 10.88
N VAL A 22 -2.36 -26.51 11.10
CA VAL A 22 -1.36 -26.80 10.07
C VAL A 22 -0.54 -28.02 10.49
N ALA A 23 -0.25 -28.92 9.56
CA ALA A 23 0.60 -30.08 9.84
C ALA A 23 2.00 -29.68 10.32
N ASP A 24 2.48 -30.32 11.40
CA ASP A 24 3.80 -30.04 12.00
C ASP A 24 4.95 -30.20 11.00
N GLY A 25 4.86 -31.20 10.11
CA GLY A 25 5.82 -31.40 9.02
C GLY A 25 5.89 -30.24 8.03
N THR A 26 4.74 -29.60 7.75
CA THR A 26 4.67 -28.44 6.87
C THR A 26 5.32 -27.21 7.53
N LEU A 27 5.04 -26.97 8.81
CA LEU A 27 5.72 -25.90 9.57
C LEU A 27 7.23 -26.13 9.63
N GLY A 28 7.68 -27.37 9.78
CA GLY A 28 9.09 -27.74 9.72
C GLY A 28 9.74 -27.36 8.38
N ARG A 29 9.14 -27.76 7.26
CA ARG A 29 9.68 -27.44 5.92
C ARG A 29 9.70 -25.94 5.64
N ILE A 30 8.69 -25.20 6.10
CA ILE A 30 8.64 -23.73 6.01
C ILE A 30 9.76 -23.10 6.83
N LYS A 31 9.98 -23.56 8.07
CA LYS A 31 11.05 -23.04 8.95
C LYS A 31 12.44 -23.17 8.31
N TYR A 32 12.68 -24.29 7.63
CA TYR A 32 13.97 -24.60 7.00
C TYR A 32 14.02 -24.25 5.50
N GLY A 33 13.04 -23.52 4.97
CA GLY A 33 13.04 -23.02 3.59
C GLY A 33 12.95 -24.09 2.49
N SER A 34 12.54 -25.32 2.82
CA SER A 34 12.46 -26.45 1.86
C SER A 34 11.02 -26.80 1.43
N GLY A 35 10.02 -26.09 1.95
CA GLY A 35 8.61 -26.32 1.65
C GLY A 35 8.04 -25.29 0.68
N ASN A 36 7.25 -25.73 -0.29
CA ASN A 36 6.35 -24.88 -1.06
C ASN A 36 4.93 -25.01 -0.46
N PRO A 37 4.56 -24.17 0.54
CA PRO A 37 3.23 -24.24 1.14
C PRO A 37 2.15 -23.84 0.15
N ASN A 38 0.98 -24.47 0.24
CA ASN A 38 -0.19 -24.01 -0.51
C ASN A 38 -0.71 -22.67 0.05
N VAL A 39 -1.55 -22.01 -0.74
CA VAL A 39 -2.12 -20.70 -0.39
C VAL A 39 -2.97 -20.78 0.88
N GLU A 40 -3.67 -21.89 1.08
CA GLU A 40 -4.51 -22.12 2.26
C GLU A 40 -3.67 -22.19 3.54
N THR A 41 -2.57 -22.95 3.54
CA THR A 41 -1.63 -23.03 4.67
C THR A 41 -1.00 -21.67 4.94
N LEU A 42 -0.61 -20.95 3.89
CA LEU A 42 -0.06 -19.60 4.03
C LEU A 42 -1.07 -18.66 4.70
N ALA A 43 -2.35 -18.73 4.31
CA ALA A 43 -3.42 -17.91 4.88
C ALA A 43 -3.73 -18.28 6.34
N GLN A 44 -3.74 -19.56 6.70
CA GLN A 44 -3.89 -20.02 8.08
C GLN A 44 -2.76 -19.48 8.97
N ILE A 45 -1.51 -19.57 8.48
CA ILE A 45 -0.35 -19.05 9.20
C ILE A 45 -0.44 -17.53 9.37
N ALA A 46 -0.74 -16.80 8.29
CA ALA A 46 -0.86 -15.35 8.35
C ALA A 46 -1.93 -14.90 9.34
N ARG A 47 -3.14 -15.48 9.27
CA ARG A 47 -4.25 -15.18 10.18
C ARG A 47 -3.90 -15.42 11.64
N PHE A 48 -3.25 -16.54 11.95
CA PHE A 48 -2.85 -16.85 13.32
C PHE A 48 -1.93 -15.78 13.91
N PHE A 49 -1.00 -15.26 13.10
CA PHE A 49 -0.08 -14.20 13.51
C PHE A 49 -0.62 -12.78 13.26
N LYS A 50 -1.89 -12.64 12.86
CA LYS A 50 -2.55 -11.36 12.54
C LYS A 50 -1.87 -10.57 11.40
N PHE A 51 -1.33 -11.29 10.42
CA PHE A 51 -0.81 -10.72 9.18
C PHE A 51 -1.70 -11.10 8.00
N GLU A 52 -1.55 -10.36 6.91
CA GLU A 52 -2.12 -10.70 5.62
C GLU A 52 -1.22 -11.72 4.88
N PRO A 53 -1.79 -12.67 4.11
CA PRO A 53 -1.01 -13.73 3.46
C PRO A 53 0.09 -13.19 2.54
N TRP A 54 -0.18 -12.09 1.84
CA TRP A 54 0.78 -11.48 0.92
C TRP A 54 2.01 -10.89 1.63
N GLN A 55 1.88 -10.46 2.89
CA GLN A 55 3.00 -9.89 3.66
C GLN A 55 4.10 -10.92 3.86
N LEU A 56 3.72 -12.20 4.00
CA LEU A 56 4.66 -13.32 4.17
C LEU A 56 5.44 -13.67 2.89
N LEU A 57 4.94 -13.23 1.74
CA LEU A 57 5.58 -13.45 0.43
C LEU A 57 6.61 -12.37 0.10
N VAL A 58 6.66 -11.27 0.88
CA VAL A 58 7.62 -10.18 0.65
C VAL A 58 9.03 -10.65 1.06
N PRO A 59 10.02 -10.60 0.15
CA PRO A 59 11.40 -10.91 0.49
C PRO A 59 11.90 -10.01 1.63
N GLY A 60 12.55 -10.61 2.63
CA GLY A 60 13.06 -9.86 3.78
C GLY A 60 12.00 -9.41 4.79
N PHE A 61 10.79 -10.01 4.78
CA PHE A 61 9.75 -9.77 5.79
C PHE A 61 10.29 -9.73 7.23
N LYS A 62 10.00 -8.65 7.94
CA LYS A 62 10.30 -8.45 9.35
C LYS A 62 9.01 -8.39 10.16
N VAL A 63 8.93 -9.18 11.24
CA VAL A 63 7.74 -9.23 12.11
C VAL A 63 7.43 -7.87 12.76
N ASN A 64 8.47 -7.13 13.15
CA ASN A 64 8.35 -5.84 13.83
C ASN A 64 8.09 -4.66 12.88
N GLU A 65 8.24 -4.89 11.57
CA GLU A 65 8.07 -3.88 10.53
C GLU A 65 7.38 -4.55 9.33
N PRO A 66 6.12 -4.99 9.49
CA PRO A 66 5.45 -5.74 8.46
C PRO A 66 5.22 -4.84 7.23
N PRO A 67 5.42 -5.36 6.01
CA PRO A 67 5.11 -4.64 4.79
C PRO A 67 3.65 -4.19 4.84
N ALA A 68 3.39 -2.89 4.76
CA ALA A 68 2.03 -2.40 4.61
C ALA A 68 1.77 -2.17 3.11
N LEU A 69 0.58 -2.52 2.63
CA LEU A 69 0.05 -1.87 1.44
C LEU A 69 -0.18 -0.42 1.85
N ARG A 70 0.87 0.38 1.73
CA ARG A 70 0.67 1.80 1.51
C ARG A 70 -0.17 1.81 0.24
N ALA A 71 -1.39 2.33 0.32
CA ALA A 71 -2.02 2.83 -0.89
C ALA A 71 -0.89 3.57 -1.60
N GLU A 72 -0.57 3.18 -2.84
CA GLU A 72 0.28 4.02 -3.67
C GLU A 72 -0.45 5.35 -3.77
N GLY A 73 -0.14 6.21 -2.81
CA GLY A 73 -0.45 7.60 -2.87
C GLY A 73 0.39 8.10 -4.02
N GLY A 74 -0.25 8.85 -4.92
CA GLY A 74 0.44 9.97 -5.54
C GLY A 74 1.35 10.59 -4.48
N GLY A 75 2.64 10.66 -4.81
CA GLY A 75 3.72 10.85 -3.85
C GLY A 75 3.42 11.97 -2.88
N ASN A 76 3.12 11.60 -1.63
CA ASN A 76 3.30 12.50 -0.51
C ASN A 76 4.52 11.96 0.23
N GLY A 77 5.70 12.12 -0.39
CA GLY A 77 6.77 12.71 0.41
C GLY A 77 6.16 13.98 0.99
N GLU A 78 6.26 14.15 2.30
CA GLU A 78 5.70 15.29 3.04
C GLU A 78 5.78 16.54 2.16
N LEU A 79 4.63 16.96 1.60
CA LEU A 79 4.61 18.08 0.66
C LEU A 79 5.21 19.25 1.43
N ALA A 80 6.38 19.71 1.00
CA ALA A 80 7.17 20.68 1.72
C ALA A 80 7.17 22.00 0.93
N GLY A 81 7.15 23.11 1.64
CA GLY A 81 7.19 24.44 1.02
C GLY A 81 6.00 24.71 0.11
N GLU A 82 6.28 25.19 -1.10
CA GLU A 82 5.30 25.74 -2.05
C GLU A 82 4.25 24.70 -2.51
N GLU A 83 4.62 23.42 -2.59
CA GLU A 83 3.68 22.35 -2.96
C GLU A 83 2.60 22.14 -1.89
N ALA A 84 2.99 22.21 -0.62
CA ALA A 84 2.07 22.10 0.52
C ALA A 84 1.10 23.29 0.56
N GLU A 85 1.64 24.48 0.32
CA GLU A 85 0.88 25.73 0.28
C GLU A 85 -0.14 25.72 -0.85
N LEU A 86 0.27 25.32 -2.07
CA LEU A 86 -0.60 25.23 -3.23
C LEU A 86 -1.79 24.29 -2.96
N VAL A 87 -1.53 23.12 -2.37
CA VAL A 87 -2.58 22.15 -2.02
C VAL A 87 -3.51 22.70 -0.92
N ALA A 88 -2.96 23.39 0.08
CA ALA A 88 -3.76 24.00 1.14
C ALA A 88 -4.68 25.10 0.61
N ILE A 89 -4.19 25.94 -0.30
CA ILE A 89 -4.98 26.99 -0.97
C ILE A 89 -6.05 26.34 -1.85
N PHE A 90 -5.68 25.39 -2.70
CA PHE A 90 -6.61 24.74 -3.63
C PHE A 90 -7.80 24.09 -2.90
N ARG A 91 -7.56 23.47 -1.74
CA ARG A 91 -8.60 22.88 -0.89
C ARG A 91 -9.57 23.90 -0.30
N ARG A 92 -9.16 25.16 -0.11
CA ARG A 92 -10.01 26.24 0.45
C ARG A 92 -10.83 26.99 -0.61
N LEU A 93 -10.43 26.91 -1.88
CA LEU A 93 -11.12 27.58 -2.99
C LEU A 93 -12.46 26.91 -3.33
N LYS A 94 -13.34 27.67 -4.00
CA LYS A 94 -14.63 27.17 -4.51
C LYS A 94 -14.49 26.74 -5.98
N GLU A 95 -15.57 26.17 -6.50
CA GLU A 95 -15.60 25.57 -7.84
C GLU A 95 -15.24 26.51 -9.01
N PRO A 96 -15.58 27.82 -9.04
CA PRO A 96 -15.11 28.64 -10.15
C PRO A 96 -13.58 28.82 -10.08
N GLU A 97 -13.01 29.15 -8.92
CA GLU A 97 -11.57 29.44 -8.79
C GLU A 97 -10.70 28.19 -9.01
N ARG A 98 -11.15 27.02 -8.55
CA ARG A 98 -10.45 25.74 -8.82
C ARG A 98 -10.42 25.42 -10.31
N THR A 99 -11.52 25.67 -11.02
CA THR A 99 -11.62 25.43 -12.46
C THR A 99 -10.62 26.31 -13.22
N TYR A 100 -10.53 27.60 -12.87
CA TYR A 100 -9.56 28.51 -13.48
C TYR A 100 -8.11 28.08 -13.22
N LEU A 101 -7.77 27.71 -11.98
CA LEU A 101 -6.41 27.25 -11.64
C LEU A 101 -6.02 25.99 -12.41
N LEU A 102 -6.93 25.02 -12.52
CA LEU A 102 -6.68 23.79 -13.28
C LEU A 102 -6.54 24.07 -14.78
N ALA A 103 -7.30 25.00 -15.35
CA ALA A 103 -7.19 25.38 -16.75
C ALA A 103 -5.81 25.98 -17.07
N ASN A 104 -5.35 26.92 -16.23
CA ASN A 104 -4.02 27.53 -16.38
C ASN A 104 -2.89 26.50 -16.20
N ALA A 105 -2.97 25.66 -15.15
CA ALA A 105 -1.98 24.61 -14.91
C ALA A 105 -1.88 23.63 -16.09
N ARG A 106 -3.00 23.26 -16.71
CA ARG A 106 -3.03 22.44 -17.93
C ARG A 106 -2.38 23.14 -19.12
N GLY A 107 -2.59 24.44 -19.27
CA GLY A 107 -1.94 25.24 -20.31
C GLY A 107 -0.42 25.22 -20.18
N TYR A 108 0.10 25.45 -18.97
CA TYR A 108 1.53 25.36 -18.69
C TYR A 108 2.06 23.93 -18.89
N ALA A 109 1.34 22.91 -18.42
CA ALA A 109 1.73 21.51 -18.59
C ALA A 109 1.86 21.14 -20.08
N ALA A 110 0.91 21.58 -20.92
CA ALA A 110 0.96 21.38 -22.37
C ALA A 110 2.18 22.07 -23.01
N SER A 111 2.53 23.30 -22.57
CA SER A 111 3.70 24.01 -23.09
C SER A 111 5.04 23.33 -22.76
N VAL A 112 5.10 22.54 -21.69
CA VAL A 112 6.32 21.80 -21.28
C VAL A 112 6.26 20.31 -21.60
N GLY A 113 5.26 19.86 -22.36
CA GLY A 113 5.12 18.46 -22.79
C GLY A 113 4.67 17.48 -21.70
N VAL A 114 4.18 17.96 -20.56
CA VAL A 114 3.66 17.13 -19.47
C VAL A 114 2.21 16.78 -19.76
N THR A 115 1.93 15.48 -19.94
CA THR A 115 0.55 14.99 -20.13
C THR A 115 -0.14 14.88 -18.77
N PRO A 116 -1.26 15.60 -18.54
CA PRO A 116 -1.97 15.51 -17.27
C PRO A 116 -2.54 14.08 -17.07
N PRO A 117 -2.52 13.55 -15.83
CA PRO A 117 -2.94 12.17 -15.53
C PRO A 117 -4.45 11.93 -15.68
N ILE A 118 -5.25 13.00 -15.80
CA ILE A 118 -6.70 12.95 -15.92
C ILE A 118 -7.11 13.81 -17.11
N ALA A 119 -7.87 13.23 -18.05
CA ALA A 119 -8.41 13.94 -19.20
C ALA A 119 -9.22 15.17 -18.75
N PRO A 120 -9.11 16.31 -19.44
CA PRO A 120 -9.81 17.52 -19.03
C PRO A 120 -11.33 17.29 -19.07
N VAL A 121 -11.97 17.43 -17.91
CA VAL A 121 -13.42 17.60 -17.83
C VAL A 121 -13.75 18.91 -18.56
N LYS A 122 -14.55 18.85 -19.63
CA LYS A 122 -15.00 20.02 -20.37
C LYS A 122 -15.79 20.93 -19.42
N SER A 123 -15.30 22.13 -19.14
CA SER A 123 -16.08 23.16 -18.47
C SER A 123 -17.34 23.45 -19.30
N PRO A 124 -18.54 23.52 -18.69
CA PRO A 124 -19.72 24.05 -19.37
C PRO A 124 -19.40 25.49 -19.77
N GLY A 125 -19.52 25.79 -21.07
CA GLY A 125 -19.13 27.07 -21.63
C GLY A 125 -19.82 28.23 -20.93
N ALA A 126 -19.04 29.09 -20.28
CA ALA A 126 -19.47 30.43 -19.95
C ALA A 126 -19.48 31.23 -21.25
N LYS A 127 -20.65 31.32 -21.89
CA LYS A 127 -20.92 32.36 -22.89
C LYS A 127 -20.82 33.70 -22.17
N VAL A 128 -19.81 34.49 -22.53
CA VAL A 128 -19.78 35.93 -22.25
C VAL A 128 -20.06 36.62 -23.58
N ALA A 129 -20.99 37.58 -23.54
CA ALA A 129 -21.67 38.31 -24.62
C ALA A 129 -22.92 37.61 -25.18
#